data_AF-A0A7J9H7L7-F1
#
_entry.id   AF-A0A7J9H7L7-F1
#
_cell.length_a   1.000
_cell.length_b   1.000
_cell.length_c   1.000
_cell.angle_alpha   90.00
_cell.angle_beta   90.00
_cell.angle_gamma   90.00
#
_symmetry.space_group_name_H-M   'P 1'
#
loop_
_entity.id
_entity.type
_entity.pdbx_description
1 polymer ?
#
loop_
_entity_poly.entity_id
_entity_poly.type
_entity_poly.pdbx_seq_one_letter_code
_entity_poly.pdbx_strand_id
1 'polypeptide(L)' 'MAMQEGNPAGTPSAQVVGNAFVEQYYHILHQSPNLVHRFYQDSSCLSRPDMYGNMTTVTTMQVSPHWERCYICFWAGNQ' A
#
# COMPACT_ATOMS: atom_id res chain seq x y z
N MET A 1 2.11 29.92 -21.27
CA MET A 1 1.18 30.42 -20.23
C MET A 1 0.35 29.22 -19.78
N ALA A 2 0.46 28.80 -18.52
CA ALA A 2 -0.31 27.68 -17.99
C ALA A 2 -1.58 28.22 -17.32
N MET A 3 -2.74 27.94 -17.92
CA MET A 3 -4.04 28.19 -17.32
C MET A 3 -4.27 27.08 -16.29
N GLN A 4 -4.25 27.42 -15.01
CA GLN A 4 -4.67 26.49 -13.97
C GLN A 4 -6.19 26.44 -13.98
N GLU A 5 -6.71 25.37 -14.55
CA GLU A 5 -8.13 25.11 -14.74
C GLU A 5 -8.79 24.69 -13.41
N GLY A 6 -9.86 25.41 -13.06
CA GLY A 6 -11.00 24.91 -12.28
C GLY A 6 -10.75 24.49 -10.82
N ASN A 7 -11.22 25.30 -9.87
CA ASN A 7 -11.62 24.79 -8.55
C ASN A 7 -12.77 23.78 -8.75
N PRO A 8 -12.58 22.46 -8.54
CA PRO A 8 -13.65 21.50 -8.74
C PRO A 8 -14.41 21.40 -7.43
N ALA A 9 -15.51 22.16 -7.32
CA ALA A 9 -16.52 21.99 -6.28
C ALA A 9 -17.09 20.55 -6.38
N GLY A 10 -16.44 19.59 -5.71
CA GLY A 10 -16.76 18.17 -5.80
C GLY A 10 -15.57 17.23 -5.59
N THR A 11 -14.33 17.72 -5.67
CA THR A 11 -13.18 16.86 -5.38
C THR A 11 -12.92 16.85 -3.88
N PRO A 12 -12.91 15.68 -3.22
CA PRO A 12 -12.58 15.59 -1.80
C PRO A 12 -11.17 16.14 -1.55
N SER A 13 -10.97 16.78 -0.41
CA SER A 13 -9.65 17.28 -0.03
C SER A 13 -8.67 16.12 0.15
N ALA A 14 -7.38 16.37 -0.07
CA ALA A 14 -6.34 15.38 0.14
C ALA A 14 -6.37 14.76 1.56
N GLN A 15 -6.75 15.55 2.57
CA GLN A 15 -6.92 15.08 3.94
C GLN A 15 -8.07 14.07 4.06
N VAL A 16 -9.23 14.36 3.45
CA VAL A 16 -10.38 13.45 3.49
C VAL A 16 -10.04 12.13 2.78
N VAL A 17 -9.39 12.22 1.62
CA VAL A 17 -8.94 11.04 0.86
C VAL A 17 -7.91 10.23 1.66
N GLY A 18 -6.93 10.90 2.26
CA GLY A 18 -5.89 10.26 3.06
C GLY A 18 -6.46 9.53 4.29
N ASN A 19 -7.39 10.16 5.02
CA ASN A 19 -8.03 9.55 6.16
C ASN A 19 -8.82 8.29 5.77
N ALA A 20 -9.66 8.40 4.73
CA ALA A 20 -10.43 7.26 4.23
C ALA A 20 -9.52 6.13 3.71
N PHE A 21 -8.41 6.47 3.04
CA PHE A 21 -7.44 5.49 2.56
C PHE A 21 -6.84 4.69 3.71
N VAL A 22 -6.36 5.36 4.77
CA VAL A 22 -5.73 4.71 5.93
C VAL A 22 -6.72 3.79 6.63
N GLU A 23 -7.94 4.27 6.90
CA GLU A 23 -8.98 3.48 7.55
C GLU A 23 -9.32 2.22 6.75
N GLN A 24 -9.56 2.35 5.45
CA GLN A 24 -9.88 1.22 4.57
C GLN A 24 -8.70 0.25 4.43
N TYR A 25 -7.48 0.77 4.27
CA TYR A 25 -6.28 -0.04 4.13
C TYR A 25 -6.07 -0.95 5.35
N TYR A 26 -6.08 -0.38 6.56
CA TYR A 26 -5.89 -1.18 7.77
C TYR A 26 -7.07 -2.09 8.05
N HIS A 27 -8.31 -1.65 7.83
CA HIS A 27 -9.48 -2.49 7.99
C HIS A 27 -9.39 -3.76 7.12
N ILE A 28 -9.09 -3.59 5.83
CA ILE A 28 -8.93 -4.71 4.88
C ILE A 28 -7.68 -5.52 5.21
N LEU A 29 -6.58 -4.89 5.62
CA LEU A 29 -5.37 -5.59 6.03
C LEU A 29 -5.66 -6.58 7.17
N HIS A 30 -6.42 -6.16 8.19
CA HIS A 30 -6.77 -6.99 9.33
C HIS A 30 -7.81 -8.06 9.01
N GLN A 31 -8.88 -7.70 8.29
CA GLN A 31 -10.03 -8.57 8.09
C GLN A 31 -9.96 -9.44 6.83
N SER A 32 -9.24 -8.97 5.81
CA SER A 32 -9.23 -9.57 4.47
C SER A 32 -7.89 -9.32 3.78
N PRO A 33 -6.77 -9.84 4.35
CA PRO A 33 -5.42 -9.53 3.87
C PRO A 33 -5.26 -9.82 2.38
N ASN A 34 -5.86 -10.91 1.87
CA ASN A 34 -5.82 -11.28 0.45
C ASN A 34 -6.31 -10.18 -0.51
N LEU A 35 -7.02 -9.16 -0.04
CA LEU A 35 -7.53 -8.06 -0.86
C LEU A 35 -6.66 -6.80 -0.83
N VAL A 36 -5.69 -6.71 0.10
CA VAL A 36 -4.90 -5.47 0.26
C VAL A 36 -3.98 -5.20 -0.94
N HIS A 37 -3.63 -6.22 -1.73
CA HIS A 37 -2.87 -6.05 -2.96
C HIS A 37 -3.53 -5.06 -3.94
N ARG A 38 -4.86 -4.90 -3.89
CA ARG A 38 -5.62 -3.98 -4.75
C ARG A 38 -5.37 -2.51 -4.46
N PHE A 39 -4.77 -2.18 -3.31
CA PHE A 39 -4.35 -0.81 -2.99
C PHE A 39 -3.03 -0.41 -3.65
N TYR A 40 -2.38 -1.34 -4.34
CA TYR A 40 -1.12 -1.13 -5.03
C TYR A 40 -1.31 -1.25 -6.54
N GLN A 41 -0.53 -0.47 -7.29
CA GLN A 41 -0.41 -0.61 -8.73
C GLN A 41 0.74 -1.58 -9.06
N ASP A 42 0.77 -2.09 -10.28
CA ASP A 42 1.79 -3.04 -10.73
C ASP A 42 3.23 -2.51 -10.61
N SER A 43 3.40 -1.19 -10.79
CA SER A 43 4.67 -0.48 -10.63
C SER A 43 5.00 -0.11 -9.18
N SER A 44 4.14 -0.44 -8.22
CA SER A 44 4.36 -0.09 -6.81
C SER A 44 5.44 -0.96 -6.18
N CYS A 45 6.34 -0.31 -5.46
CA CYS A 45 7.39 -0.94 -4.67
C CYS A 45 7.14 -0.68 -3.19
N LEU A 46 7.39 -1.72 -2.37
CA LEU A 46 7.32 -1.63 -0.92
C LEU A 46 8.71 -1.89 -0.35
N SER A 47 9.25 -0.90 0.36
CA SER A 47 10.54 -1.03 1.02
C SER A 47 10.35 -1.24 2.52
N ARG A 48 11.00 -2.27 3.05
CA ARG A 48 11.00 -2.58 4.48
C ARG A 48 12.43 -2.71 4.99
N PRO A 49 12.81 -1.99 6.06
CA PRO A 49 14.08 -2.24 6.73
C PRO A 49 14.05 -3.61 7.38
N ASP A 50 15.11 -4.40 7.19
CA ASP A 50 15.34 -5.64 7.92
C ASP A 50 15.73 -5.36 9.38
N MET A 51 16.00 -6.42 10.15
CA MET A 51 16.43 -6.31 11.55
C MET A 51 17.76 -5.56 11.74
N TYR A 52 18.54 -5.40 10.66
CA TYR A 52 19.83 -4.72 10.63
C TYR A 52 19.74 -3.33 10.00
N GLY A 53 18.54 -2.86 9.65
CA GLY A 53 18.29 -1.56 9.02
C GLY A 53 18.55 -1.52 7.51
N ASN A 54 18.88 -2.64 6.87
CA ASN A 54 19.03 -2.68 5.41
C ASN A 54 17.66 -2.67 4.75
N MET A 55 17.49 -1.80 3.75
CA MET A 55 16.24 -1.66 3.03
C MET A 55 16.07 -2.78 2.01
N THR A 56 15.12 -3.68 2.24
CA THR A 56 14.69 -4.65 1.23
C THR A 56 13.50 -4.07 0.47
N THR A 57 13.62 -3.94 -0.85
CA THR A 57 12.51 -3.50 -1.71
C THR A 57 11.88 -4.69 -2.38
N VAL A 58 10.59 -4.89 -2.15
CA VAL A 58 9.78 -5.94 -2.78
C VAL A 58 8.80 -5.28 -3.72
N THR A 59 8.76 -5.71 -4.97
CA THR A 59 7.70 -5.34 -5.91
C THR A 59 6.49 -6.22 -5.62
N THR A 60 5.33 -5.62 -5.31
CA THR A 60 4.12 -6.31 -4.86
C THR A 60 3.67 -7.48 -5.76
N MET A 61 4.09 -7.51 -7.03
CA MET A 61 3.68 -8.53 -8.02
C MET A 61 4.78 -9.50 -8.46
N GLN A 62 6.02 -9.34 -8.00
CA GLN A 62 7.08 -10.29 -8.37
C GLN A 62 7.08 -11.49 -7.41
N VAL A 63 6.56 -12.61 -7.93
CA VAL A 63 6.64 -13.90 -7.24
C VAL A 63 8.07 -14.47 -7.41
N SER A 64 9.01 -14.04 -6.57
CA SER A 64 10.29 -14.74 -6.36
C SER A 64 10.11 -16.22 -5.98
N PRO A 65 10.95 -17.16 -6.47
CA PRO A 65 10.76 -18.60 -6.29
C PRO A 65 11.01 -19.14 -4.86
N HIS A 66 11.14 -18.27 -3.86
CA HIS A 66 11.12 -18.64 -2.43
C HIS A 66 9.72 -18.49 -1.80
N TRP A 67 8.70 -18.21 -2.60
CA TRP A 67 7.39 -17.77 -2.12
C TRP A 67 6.34 -18.86 -1.94
N GLU A 68 6.38 -19.51 -0.79
CA GLU A 68 5.14 -19.89 -0.09
C GLU A 68 4.70 -18.82 0.94
N ARG A 69 5.36 -17.65 0.95
CA ARG A 69 5.18 -16.56 1.95
C ARG A 69 5.04 -15.17 1.33
N CYS A 70 4.26 -15.05 0.27
CA CYS A 70 4.06 -13.76 -0.39
C CYS A 70 2.57 -13.39 -0.47
N TYR A 71 2.04 -12.93 0.64
CA TYR A 71 0.90 -12.01 0.68
C TYR A 71 1.09 -11.19 1.97
N ILE A 72 1.82 -10.06 1.93
CA ILE A 72 1.74 -9.10 3.06
C ILE A 72 2.38 -9.64 4.38
N CYS A 73 3.25 -10.66 4.26
CA CYS A 73 3.63 -11.62 5.30
C CYS A 73 4.51 -11.13 6.47
N PHE A 74 4.40 -9.89 6.94
CA PHE A 74 4.90 -9.54 8.28
C PHE A 74 3.90 -8.78 9.14
N TRP A 75 2.62 -8.74 8.78
CA TRP A 75 1.59 -8.37 9.75
C TRP A 75 1.27 -9.53 10.74
N ALA A 76 1.66 -10.78 10.43
CA ALA A 76 1.47 -11.96 11.29
C ALA A 76 2.77 -12.45 11.99
N GLY A 77 3.70 -11.55 12.30
CA GLY A 77 4.88 -11.84 13.12
C GLY A 77 4.79 -11.32 14.56
N ASN A 78 3.65 -10.72 14.94
CA ASN A 78 3.40 -10.20 16.28
C ASN A 78 1.96 -10.54 16.68
N GLN A 79 1.78 -11.79 17.12
CA GLN A 79 0.96 -12.14 18.28
C GLN A 79 1.79 -13.08 19.13
#